data_AF-A0A938NQC3-F1
#
_entry.id   AF-A0A938NQC3-F1
#
_cell.length_a   1.000
_cell.length_b   1.000
_cell.length_c   1.000
_cell.angle_alpha   90.00
_cell.angle_beta   90.00
_cell.angle_gamma   90.00
#
_symmetry.space_group_name_H-M   'P 1'
#
loop_
_entity.id
_entity.type
_entity.pdbx_description
1 polymer ?
#
loop_
_entity_poly.entity_id
_entity_poly.type
_entity_poly.pdbx_seq_one_letter_code
_entity_poly.pdbx_strand_id
1 'polypeptide(L)'
;MDWQKIYQRKPDTIEKYVLESFHNLINATSRIHIFPDISSTIYSGAKSTYLKPQLDELLIAIFDETSIMRHAKDGFAFTTKRIYWRNINEEPKAVEYSKLIASAKIGGFLKNKIELGAGNHIEVINNKEKNEAIIQFINRIKTAYVNGIPMEQSSNASTVWYISISGSQFGPYEINAIKGMLASGQIVPSESFAWRQGMTDWQPFLQTPELEALIPTAPPQIKTSPTPPPKATAEPQSFMSLDDALDAPTIPKTLQNEKDIDLNSATIDELLKLPGINLSGAQKIVEERTKLRGFSTFEEIGHLLNLQPHQVERLKIKALLKTYKGSSTSAGKRVIDF
;
A
#
# COMPACT_ATOMS: atom_id res chain seq x y z
N MET A 1 -3.85 11.76 -15.21
CA MET A 1 -4.17 13.21 -15.26
C MET A 1 -4.44 13.61 -16.70
N ASP A 2 -5.11 14.74 -16.95
CA ASP A 2 -5.23 15.29 -18.31
C ASP A 2 -3.96 16.09 -18.67
N TRP A 3 -2.97 15.39 -19.22
CA TRP A 3 -1.70 15.98 -19.62
C TRP A 3 -1.85 16.98 -20.76
N GLN A 4 -2.82 16.80 -21.65
CA GLN A 4 -3.03 17.73 -22.77
C GLN A 4 -3.54 19.08 -22.27
N LYS A 5 -4.41 19.10 -21.26
CA LYS A 5 -4.85 20.33 -20.58
C LYS A 5 -3.75 20.96 -19.73
N ILE A 6 -2.96 20.16 -19.01
CA ILE A 6 -1.86 20.65 -18.15
C ILE A 6 -0.76 21.32 -18.97
N TYR A 7 -0.28 20.66 -20.03
CA TYR A 7 0.84 21.14 -20.85
C TYR A 7 0.43 22.00 -22.05
N GLN A 8 -0.89 22.13 -22.32
CA GLN A 8 -1.45 22.77 -23.52
C GLN A 8 -0.94 22.14 -24.84
N ARG A 9 -0.33 20.96 -24.75
CA ARG A 9 0.25 20.15 -25.82
C ARG A 9 -0.11 18.70 -25.55
N LYS A 10 -0.58 17.98 -26.56
CA LYS A 10 -0.79 16.52 -26.45
C LYS A 10 0.58 15.83 -26.37
N PRO A 11 0.92 15.11 -25.28
CA PRO A 11 2.15 14.32 -25.24
C PRO A 11 2.03 13.10 -26.15
N ASP A 12 3.17 12.58 -26.62
CA ASP A 12 3.20 11.28 -27.30
C ASP A 12 3.12 10.10 -26.30
N THR A 13 3.14 8.86 -26.82
CA THR A 13 3.00 7.65 -26.02
C THR A 13 4.14 7.45 -25.00
N ILE A 14 5.39 7.79 -25.35
CA ILE A 14 6.52 7.64 -24.43
C ILE A 14 6.56 8.81 -23.44
N GLU A 15 6.28 10.04 -23.86
CA GLU A 15 6.12 11.18 -22.96
C GLU A 15 5.03 10.94 -21.90
N LYS A 16 3.88 10.40 -22.32
CA LYS A 16 2.79 10.04 -21.41
C LYS A 16 3.22 8.98 -20.40
N TYR A 17 3.90 7.92 -20.86
CA TYR A 17 4.46 6.90 -19.97
C TYR A 17 5.50 7.49 -19.00
N VAL A 18 6.30 8.47 -19.42
CA VAL A 18 7.27 9.15 -18.55
C VAL A 18 6.57 9.98 -17.46
N LEU A 19 5.56 10.77 -17.83
CA LEU A 19 4.75 11.57 -16.90
C LEU A 19 4.04 10.68 -15.87
N GLU A 20 3.36 9.62 -16.32
CA GLU A 20 2.67 8.67 -15.44
C GLU A 20 3.66 7.93 -14.53
N SER A 21 4.79 7.47 -15.06
CA SER A 21 5.84 6.82 -14.26
C SER A 21 6.50 7.76 -13.23
N PHE A 22 6.56 9.07 -13.49
CA PHE A 22 7.07 10.04 -12.51
C PHE A 22 6.06 10.25 -11.38
N HIS A 23 4.81 10.59 -11.71
CA HIS A 23 3.79 10.95 -10.72
C HIS A 23 3.41 9.77 -9.80
N ASN A 24 3.48 8.53 -10.28
CA ASN A 24 3.24 7.35 -9.44
C ASN A 24 4.41 7.03 -8.48
N LEU A 25 5.62 7.56 -8.71
CA LEU A 25 6.80 7.31 -7.89
C LEU A 25 7.20 8.50 -7.00
N ILE A 26 7.00 9.74 -7.45
CA ILE A 26 7.63 10.93 -6.87
C ILE A 26 6.60 12.05 -6.62
N ASN A 27 5.98 12.00 -5.43
CA ASN A 27 5.19 13.12 -4.90
C ASN A 27 6.05 14.35 -4.55
N ALA A 28 5.47 15.55 -4.68
CA ALA A 28 6.11 16.84 -4.38
C ALA A 28 6.53 16.99 -2.91
N THR A 29 7.48 17.89 -2.64
CA THR A 29 7.95 18.26 -1.29
C THR A 29 8.45 19.71 -1.27
N SER A 30 8.91 20.20 -0.13
CA SER A 30 9.59 21.51 -0.02
C SER A 30 10.93 21.62 -0.77
N ARG A 31 11.38 20.57 -1.49
CA ARG A 31 12.51 20.61 -2.42
C ARG A 31 12.19 20.01 -3.80
N ILE A 32 11.02 19.40 -3.98
CA ILE A 32 10.62 18.74 -5.23
C ILE A 32 9.41 19.50 -5.78
N HIS A 33 9.66 20.37 -6.75
CA HIS A 33 8.66 21.21 -7.39
C HIS A 33 8.21 20.54 -8.69
N ILE A 34 6.93 20.17 -8.78
CA ILE A 34 6.37 19.39 -9.91
C ILE A 34 5.50 20.32 -10.75
N PHE A 35 5.54 20.18 -12.08
CA PHE A 35 4.71 20.95 -13.01
C PHE A 35 3.23 20.54 -12.90
N PRO A 36 2.26 21.49 -12.91
CA PRO A 36 2.39 22.92 -13.19
C PRO A 36 2.81 23.79 -11.99
N ASP A 37 2.82 23.26 -10.78
CA ASP A 37 2.97 23.99 -9.50
C ASP A 37 4.42 24.44 -9.17
N ILE A 38 5.22 24.72 -10.20
CA ILE A 38 6.59 25.24 -10.08
C ILE A 38 6.53 26.77 -10.01
N SER A 39 7.01 27.34 -8.90
CA SER A 39 7.00 28.80 -8.73
C SER A 39 7.94 29.49 -9.73
N SER A 40 7.58 30.73 -10.11
CA SER A 40 8.36 31.54 -11.06
C SER A 40 9.82 31.74 -10.61
N THR A 41 10.07 31.87 -9.30
CA THR A 41 11.42 31.96 -8.71
C THR A 41 12.24 30.70 -8.98
N ILE A 42 11.67 29.52 -8.70
CA ILE A 42 12.34 28.22 -8.88
C ILE A 42 12.60 27.94 -10.37
N TYR A 43 11.60 28.16 -11.22
CA TYR A 43 11.73 27.99 -12.67
C TYR A 43 12.78 28.95 -13.26
N SER A 44 12.75 30.23 -12.90
CA SER A 44 13.68 31.23 -13.43
C SER A 44 15.11 30.99 -12.95
N GLY A 45 15.29 30.58 -11.69
CA GLY A 45 16.59 30.27 -11.13
C GLY A 45 17.26 29.07 -11.80
N ALA A 46 16.55 27.94 -11.92
CA ALA A 46 17.04 26.78 -12.68
C ALA A 46 17.32 27.11 -14.15
N LYS A 47 16.45 27.89 -14.80
CA LYS A 47 16.62 28.35 -16.18
C LYS A 47 17.80 29.29 -16.37
N SER A 48 18.21 30.02 -15.33
CA SER A 48 19.38 30.90 -15.35
C SER A 48 20.72 30.15 -15.29
N THR A 49 20.72 28.86 -14.92
CA THR A 49 21.94 28.07 -14.73
C THR A 49 21.99 26.80 -15.59
N TYR A 50 21.09 25.84 -15.38
CA TYR A 50 21.20 24.49 -15.96
C TYR A 50 20.01 24.03 -16.79
N LEU A 51 18.79 24.47 -16.48
CA LEU A 51 17.58 24.03 -17.16
C LEU A 51 17.46 24.77 -18.50
N LYS A 52 17.71 24.05 -19.61
CA LYS A 52 17.64 24.59 -20.98
C LYS A 52 16.64 23.76 -21.81
N PRO A 53 15.32 23.86 -21.53
CA PRO A 53 14.32 22.98 -22.11
C PRO A 53 14.26 23.15 -23.63
N GLN A 54 14.18 22.05 -24.34
CA GLN A 54 13.94 22.02 -25.78
C GLN A 54 12.44 22.11 -26.09
N LEU A 55 12.10 22.48 -27.32
CA LEU A 55 10.69 22.52 -27.76
C LEU A 55 10.06 21.11 -27.86
N ASP A 56 10.90 20.07 -27.95
CA ASP A 56 10.50 18.69 -28.20
C ASP A 56 10.18 17.88 -26.92
N GLU A 57 10.28 18.48 -25.73
CA GLU A 57 10.10 17.82 -24.43
C GLU A 57 9.15 18.63 -23.52
N LEU A 58 8.76 18.05 -22.39
CA LEU A 58 7.92 18.69 -21.36
C LEU A 58 8.66 18.70 -20.02
N LEU A 59 8.65 19.82 -19.30
CA LEU A 59 9.21 19.91 -17.95
C LEU A 59 8.32 19.16 -16.95
N ILE A 60 8.90 18.25 -16.18
CA ILE A 60 8.17 17.44 -15.19
C ILE A 60 8.39 17.99 -13.79
N ALA A 61 9.66 18.12 -13.36
CA ALA A 61 9.98 18.57 -12.01
C ALA A 61 11.37 19.21 -11.91
N ILE A 62 11.53 20.07 -10.89
CA ILE A 62 12.79 20.71 -10.46
C ILE A 62 13.07 20.32 -9.01
N PHE A 63 14.30 19.90 -8.74
CA PHE A 63 14.81 19.49 -7.44
C PHE A 63 15.78 20.56 -6.95
N ASP A 64 15.39 21.30 -5.92
CA ASP A 64 16.15 22.43 -5.38
C ASP A 64 16.98 22.00 -4.15
N GLU A 65 18.29 21.89 -4.35
CA GLU A 65 19.29 21.65 -3.31
C GLU A 65 20.08 22.92 -2.94
N THR A 66 19.64 24.12 -3.38
CA THR A 66 20.29 25.40 -3.10
C THR A 66 20.30 25.70 -1.58
N SER A 67 21.44 25.46 -0.94
CA SER A 67 21.57 25.38 0.53
C SER A 67 21.21 26.64 1.33
N ILE A 68 21.26 27.84 0.71
CA ILE A 68 21.23 29.12 1.43
C ILE A 68 19.98 29.97 1.12
N MET A 69 19.47 29.99 -0.13
CA MET A 69 18.37 30.87 -0.54
C MET A 69 17.24 30.21 -1.36
N ARG A 70 17.26 28.89 -1.61
CA ARG A 70 16.17 28.17 -2.32
C ARG A 70 15.74 28.84 -3.63
N HIS A 71 16.67 28.87 -4.58
CA HIS A 71 16.49 29.47 -5.90
C HIS A 71 16.73 28.47 -7.04
N ALA A 72 16.81 27.17 -6.75
CA ALA A 72 17.12 26.11 -7.72
C ALA A 72 18.28 26.42 -8.70
N LYS A 73 19.30 27.17 -8.25
CA LYS A 73 20.46 27.51 -9.11
C LYS A 73 21.42 26.33 -9.28
N ASP A 74 21.48 25.48 -8.27
CA ASP A 74 22.18 24.21 -8.24
C ASP A 74 21.15 23.10 -7.90
N GLY A 75 21.40 21.87 -8.33
CA GLY A 75 20.42 20.77 -8.30
C GLY A 75 20.13 20.19 -9.69
N PHE A 76 18.94 19.62 -9.88
CA PHE A 76 18.57 18.93 -11.13
C PHE A 76 17.09 19.03 -11.48
N ALA A 77 16.76 18.77 -12.75
CA ALA A 77 15.41 18.77 -13.28
C ALA A 77 15.18 17.61 -14.25
N PHE A 78 13.95 17.09 -14.27
CA PHE A 78 13.51 16.10 -15.25
C PHE A 78 12.57 16.71 -16.26
N THR A 79 12.80 16.36 -17.52
CA THR A 79 11.84 16.55 -18.61
C THR A 79 11.37 15.17 -19.10
N THR A 80 10.48 15.11 -20.08
CA THR A 80 10.07 13.84 -20.71
C THR A 80 11.21 13.11 -21.43
N LYS A 81 12.29 13.79 -21.83
CA LYS A 81 13.39 13.23 -22.62
C LYS A 81 14.76 13.27 -21.95
N ARG A 82 14.99 14.23 -21.05
CA ARG A 82 16.31 14.61 -20.55
C ARG A 82 16.34 14.88 -19.05
N ILE A 83 17.46 14.50 -18.42
CA ILE A 83 17.88 15.00 -17.11
C ILE A 83 18.78 16.22 -17.35
N TYR A 84 18.47 17.35 -16.71
CA TYR A 84 19.34 18.54 -16.66
C TYR A 84 19.85 18.72 -15.24
N TRP A 85 21.12 19.11 -15.05
CA TRP A 85 21.64 19.34 -13.70
C TRP A 85 22.85 20.27 -13.66
N ARG A 86 23.14 20.75 -12.45
CA ARG A 86 24.40 21.41 -12.07
C ARG A 86 24.72 21.01 -10.63
N ASN A 87 25.88 20.38 -10.45
CA ASN A 87 26.45 20.09 -9.14
C ASN A 87 27.33 21.27 -8.69
N ILE A 88 27.62 21.37 -7.40
CA ILE A 88 28.44 22.47 -6.86
C ILE A 88 29.84 22.45 -7.50
N ASN A 89 30.27 23.61 -8.04
CA ASN A 89 31.53 23.81 -8.77
C ASN A 89 31.70 22.97 -10.06
N GLU A 90 30.62 22.40 -10.62
CA GLU A 90 30.64 21.77 -11.96
C GLU A 90 29.89 22.62 -12.99
N GLU A 91 30.33 22.55 -14.25
CA GLU A 91 29.57 23.10 -15.38
C GLU A 91 28.20 22.40 -15.53
N PRO A 92 27.14 23.13 -15.94
CA PRO A 92 25.83 22.54 -16.21
C PRO A 92 25.85 21.46 -17.28
N LYS A 93 25.14 20.35 -17.03
CA LYS A 93 25.11 19.16 -17.89
C LYS A 93 23.68 18.73 -18.18
N ALA A 94 23.52 17.98 -19.27
CA ALA A 94 22.27 17.35 -19.63
C ALA A 94 22.52 16.00 -20.30
N VAL A 95 21.61 15.04 -20.11
CA VAL A 95 21.67 13.71 -20.75
C VAL A 95 20.28 13.22 -21.11
N GLU A 96 20.14 12.64 -22.30
CA GLU A 96 18.90 12.00 -22.75
C GLU A 96 18.78 10.61 -22.16
N TYR A 97 17.57 10.18 -21.80
CA TYR A 97 17.34 8.85 -21.21
C TYR A 97 17.79 7.70 -22.13
N SER A 98 17.71 7.89 -23.45
CA SER A 98 18.22 6.97 -24.48
C SER A 98 19.75 6.84 -24.51
N LYS A 99 20.48 7.81 -23.92
CA LYS A 99 21.96 7.82 -23.85
C LYS A 99 22.50 7.27 -22.53
N LEU A 100 21.64 6.86 -21.60
CA LEU A 100 22.02 6.27 -20.31
C LEU A 100 22.40 4.78 -20.46
N ILE A 101 23.67 4.49 -20.77
CA ILE A 101 24.16 3.11 -20.94
C ILE A 101 24.16 2.36 -19.60
N ALA A 102 24.77 2.94 -18.56
CA ALA A 102 24.76 2.36 -17.21
C ALA A 102 23.39 2.52 -16.55
N SER A 103 23.08 1.70 -15.55
CA SER A 103 21.87 1.86 -14.74
C SER A 103 22.16 2.80 -13.57
N ALA A 104 21.23 3.70 -13.28
CA ALA A 104 21.35 4.68 -12.21
C ALA A 104 21.43 3.98 -10.85
N LYS A 105 22.30 4.46 -9.95
CA LYS A 105 22.56 3.87 -8.63
C LYS A 105 23.16 4.87 -7.65
N ILE A 106 23.08 4.59 -6.35
CA ILE A 106 23.84 5.31 -5.32
C ILE A 106 25.33 4.99 -5.48
N GLY A 107 26.17 6.02 -5.38
CA GLY A 107 27.63 5.94 -5.55
C GLY A 107 28.38 7.16 -5.03
N GLY A 108 29.64 7.30 -5.44
CA GLY A 108 30.60 8.21 -4.82
C GLY A 108 31.10 7.78 -3.43
N PHE A 109 32.21 8.37 -2.97
CA PHE A 109 32.95 7.95 -1.76
C PHE A 109 32.11 7.92 -0.47
N LEU A 110 31.14 8.83 -0.33
CA LEU A 110 30.24 8.92 0.83
C LEU A 110 28.79 8.53 0.49
N LYS A 111 28.54 7.80 -0.61
CA LYS A 111 27.19 7.48 -1.11
C LYS A 111 26.32 8.72 -1.37
N ASN A 112 26.95 9.87 -1.62
CA ASN A 112 26.33 11.17 -1.75
C ASN A 112 25.95 11.56 -3.19
N LYS A 113 26.08 10.62 -4.14
CA LYS A 113 25.82 10.85 -5.57
C LYS A 113 24.93 9.75 -6.14
N ILE A 114 24.01 10.12 -7.03
CA ILE A 114 23.33 9.17 -7.93
C ILE A 114 24.15 9.14 -9.22
N GLU A 115 24.92 8.07 -9.42
CA GLU A 115 25.69 7.85 -10.63
C GLU A 115 24.75 7.54 -11.80
N LEU A 116 24.87 8.27 -12.91
CA LEU A 116 24.12 8.08 -14.16
C LEU A 116 24.93 7.31 -15.23
N GLY A 117 26.24 7.15 -15.02
CA GLY A 117 27.16 6.50 -15.95
C GLY A 117 28.00 7.47 -16.78
N ALA A 118 29.11 6.98 -17.34
CA ALA A 118 30.09 7.79 -18.09
C ALA A 118 30.56 9.06 -17.35
N GLY A 119 30.77 8.96 -16.03
CA GLY A 119 31.15 10.08 -15.15
C GLY A 119 30.00 11.02 -14.75
N ASN A 120 28.85 10.95 -15.42
CA ASN A 120 27.67 11.74 -15.09
C ASN A 120 27.06 11.28 -13.77
N HIS A 121 26.63 12.24 -12.96
CA HIS A 121 25.99 12.00 -11.68
C HIS A 121 25.25 13.26 -11.22
N ILE A 122 24.19 13.07 -10.44
CA ILE A 122 23.50 14.14 -9.69
C ILE A 122 23.74 13.94 -8.19
N GLU A 123 23.61 14.98 -7.39
CA GLU A 123 23.69 14.90 -5.93
C GLU A 123 22.45 14.17 -5.35
N VAL A 124 22.63 13.44 -4.24
CA VAL A 124 21.48 12.84 -3.52
C VAL A 124 20.74 13.91 -2.74
N ILE A 125 19.41 13.87 -2.76
CA ILE A 125 18.60 14.76 -1.91
C ILE A 125 18.53 14.21 -0.48
N ASN A 126 18.19 15.05 0.51
CA ASN A 126 18.10 14.63 1.92
C ASN A 126 16.81 13.82 2.25
N ASN A 127 16.54 12.77 1.48
CA ASN A 127 15.51 11.76 1.76
C ASN A 127 15.86 10.44 1.04
N LYS A 128 16.10 9.36 1.80
CA LYS A 128 16.51 8.05 1.26
C LYS A 128 15.49 7.46 0.29
N GLU A 129 14.22 7.38 0.69
CA GLU A 129 13.14 6.77 -0.09
C GLU A 129 12.93 7.50 -1.42
N LYS A 130 13.04 8.83 -1.41
CA LYS A 130 12.97 9.64 -2.63
C LYS A 130 14.17 9.41 -3.55
N ASN A 131 15.39 9.25 -3.02
CA ASN A 131 16.55 8.86 -3.85
C ASN A 131 16.34 7.48 -4.50
N GLU A 132 15.77 6.53 -3.78
CA GLU A 132 15.42 5.20 -4.32
C GLU A 132 14.31 5.31 -5.39
N ALA A 133 13.29 6.15 -5.18
CA ALA A 133 12.26 6.44 -6.18
C ALA A 133 12.81 7.16 -7.44
N ILE A 134 13.74 8.09 -7.27
CA ILE A 134 14.47 8.75 -8.37
C ILE A 134 15.27 7.74 -9.18
N ILE A 135 15.99 6.82 -8.52
CA ILE A 135 16.75 5.75 -9.16
C ILE A 135 15.83 4.78 -9.91
N GLN A 136 14.69 4.39 -9.32
CA GLN A 136 13.68 3.57 -9.98
C GLN A 136 13.11 4.26 -11.22
N PHE A 137 12.73 5.54 -11.09
CA PHE A 137 12.24 6.37 -12.20
C PHE A 137 13.26 6.43 -13.35
N ILE A 138 14.50 6.87 -13.10
CA ILE A 138 15.53 7.01 -14.14
C ILE A 138 15.77 5.67 -14.86
N ASN A 139 15.87 4.56 -14.13
CA ASN A 139 16.10 3.23 -14.72
C ASN A 139 14.90 2.72 -15.53
N ARG A 140 13.68 2.95 -15.04
CA ARG A 140 12.42 2.61 -15.75
C ARG A 140 12.32 3.40 -17.07
N ILE A 141 12.59 4.71 -17.04
CA ILE A 141 12.51 5.56 -18.22
C ILE A 141 13.63 5.28 -19.22
N LYS A 142 14.88 5.11 -18.76
CA LYS A 142 15.98 4.58 -19.59
C LYS A 142 15.54 3.33 -20.34
N THR A 143 14.98 2.35 -19.62
CA THR A 143 14.56 1.08 -20.21
C THR A 143 13.50 1.28 -21.29
N ALA A 144 12.52 2.15 -21.04
CA ALA A 144 11.49 2.48 -22.03
C ALA A 144 12.03 3.20 -23.28
N TYR A 145 13.08 4.03 -23.14
CA TYR A 145 13.72 4.72 -24.28
C TYR A 145 14.68 3.84 -25.09
N VAL A 146 15.26 2.78 -24.49
CA VAL A 146 16.23 1.90 -25.17
C VAL A 146 15.56 0.63 -25.72
N ASN A 147 14.62 0.04 -24.97
CA ASN A 147 13.98 -1.24 -25.30
C ASN A 147 12.51 -1.09 -25.74
N GLY A 148 11.97 0.13 -25.74
CA GLY A 148 10.53 0.38 -25.89
C GLY A 148 9.76 0.25 -24.57
N ILE A 149 8.55 0.82 -24.54
CA ILE A 149 7.69 0.82 -23.34
C ILE A 149 7.32 -0.63 -22.96
N PRO A 150 7.56 -1.07 -21.71
CA PRO A 150 7.19 -2.42 -21.28
C PRO A 150 5.69 -2.69 -21.48
N MET A 151 5.36 -3.77 -22.18
CA MET A 151 4.00 -4.07 -22.65
C MET A 151 2.99 -4.15 -21.49
N GLU A 152 3.38 -4.77 -20.36
CA GLU A 152 2.61 -4.84 -19.10
C GLU A 152 2.26 -3.46 -18.48
N GLN A 153 2.97 -2.40 -18.84
CA GLN A 153 2.86 -1.09 -18.18
C GLN A 153 2.25 0.00 -19.06
N SER A 154 2.05 -0.28 -20.35
CA SER A 154 1.46 0.64 -21.34
C SER A 154 -0.02 1.01 -21.06
N SER A 155 -0.68 0.29 -20.16
CA SER A 155 -2.10 0.41 -19.80
C SER A 155 -2.41 1.36 -18.62
N ASN A 156 -1.41 2.02 -18.02
CA ASN A 156 -1.58 2.83 -16.79
C ASN A 156 -2.15 4.24 -17.01
N ALA A 157 -2.65 4.52 -18.22
CA ALA A 157 -3.42 5.71 -18.51
C ALA A 157 -4.77 5.69 -17.75
N SER A 158 -4.84 6.38 -16.60
CA SER A 158 -6.07 6.61 -15.81
C SER A 158 -6.75 5.38 -15.19
N THR A 159 -5.99 4.32 -14.87
CA THR A 159 -6.49 3.10 -14.21
C THR A 159 -6.48 3.19 -12.67
N VAL A 160 -7.13 4.23 -12.14
CA VAL A 160 -7.47 4.29 -10.70
C VAL A 160 -8.90 3.80 -10.48
N TRP A 161 -9.06 2.91 -9.50
CA TRP A 161 -10.34 2.30 -9.16
C TRP A 161 -10.83 2.79 -7.80
N TYR A 162 -12.14 2.90 -7.69
CA TYR A 162 -12.84 2.94 -6.41
C TYR A 162 -13.45 1.57 -6.18
N ILE A 163 -13.39 1.09 -4.94
CA ILE A 163 -13.91 -0.21 -4.53
C ILE A 163 -14.96 0.02 -3.45
N SER A 164 -16.17 -0.52 -3.63
CA SER A 164 -17.19 -0.55 -2.61
C SER A 164 -17.08 -1.85 -1.82
N ILE A 165 -16.93 -1.74 -0.50
CA ILE A 165 -16.79 -2.87 0.45
C ILE A 165 -17.89 -2.70 1.51
N SER A 166 -18.77 -3.69 1.64
CA SER A 166 -19.94 -3.65 2.54
C SER A 166 -20.80 -2.38 2.38
N GLY A 167 -20.91 -1.86 1.16
CA GLY A 167 -21.67 -0.65 0.81
C GLY A 167 -20.92 0.68 0.97
N SER A 168 -19.74 0.70 1.60
CA SER A 168 -18.90 1.90 1.71
C SER A 168 -17.91 2.00 0.55
N GLN A 169 -17.83 3.17 -0.10
CA GLN A 169 -16.87 3.45 -1.17
C GLN A 169 -15.49 3.83 -0.61
N PHE A 170 -14.45 3.20 -1.15
CA PHE A 170 -13.04 3.47 -0.85
C PHE A 170 -12.22 3.68 -2.13
N GLY A 171 -11.09 4.36 -2.03
CA GLY A 171 -10.20 4.71 -3.15
C GLY A 171 -9.99 6.23 -3.30
N PRO A 172 -9.32 6.70 -4.36
CA PRO A 172 -8.81 5.94 -5.49
C PRO A 172 -7.65 5.00 -5.13
N TYR A 173 -7.65 3.80 -5.72
CA TYR A 173 -6.59 2.80 -5.61
C TYR A 173 -6.00 2.46 -6.97
N GLU A 174 -4.67 2.32 -7.04
CA GLU A 174 -4.01 1.71 -8.19
C GLU A 174 -4.14 0.18 -8.17
N ILE A 175 -4.00 -0.44 -9.34
CA ILE A 175 -4.13 -1.89 -9.53
C ILE A 175 -3.19 -2.72 -8.63
N ASN A 176 -2.00 -2.19 -8.30
CA ASN A 176 -1.06 -2.80 -7.38
C ASN A 176 -1.52 -2.74 -5.92
N ALA A 177 -2.18 -1.66 -5.50
CA ALA A 177 -2.78 -1.55 -4.18
C ALA A 177 -3.95 -2.53 -4.05
N ILE A 178 -4.81 -2.63 -5.08
CA ILE A 178 -5.90 -3.61 -5.14
C ILE A 178 -5.36 -5.04 -5.03
N LYS A 179 -4.28 -5.38 -5.75
CA LYS A 179 -3.62 -6.69 -5.66
C LYS A 179 -3.09 -6.98 -4.25
N GLY A 180 -2.55 -5.98 -3.55
CA GLY A 180 -2.17 -6.07 -2.14
C GLY A 180 -3.37 -6.24 -1.19
N MET A 181 -4.48 -5.55 -1.45
CA MET A 181 -5.73 -5.65 -0.69
C MET A 181 -6.44 -7.01 -0.90
N LEU A 182 -6.34 -7.60 -2.10
CA LEU A 182 -6.76 -8.99 -2.37
C LEU A 182 -5.88 -9.98 -1.61
N ALA A 183 -4.55 -9.88 -1.74
CA ALA A 183 -3.60 -10.78 -1.09
C ALA A 183 -3.64 -10.71 0.45
N SER A 184 -4.16 -9.62 1.02
CA SER A 184 -4.36 -9.43 2.47
C SER A 184 -5.81 -9.63 2.94
N GLY A 185 -6.73 -10.04 2.05
CA GLY A 185 -8.14 -10.29 2.38
C GLY A 185 -8.95 -9.05 2.79
N GLN A 186 -8.45 -7.85 2.46
CA GLN A 186 -9.16 -6.59 2.70
C GLN A 186 -10.32 -6.41 1.70
N ILE A 187 -10.12 -6.84 0.45
CA ILE A 187 -11.16 -6.94 -0.58
C ILE A 187 -11.63 -8.40 -0.66
N VAL A 188 -12.95 -8.59 -0.66
CA VAL A 188 -13.59 -9.89 -0.91
C VAL A 188 -14.28 -9.82 -2.28
N PRO A 189 -13.74 -10.43 -3.37
CA PRO A 189 -14.24 -10.24 -4.73
C PRO A 189 -15.73 -10.52 -4.94
N SER A 190 -16.29 -11.50 -4.22
CA SER A 190 -17.71 -11.87 -4.29
C SER A 190 -18.66 -10.89 -3.57
N GLU A 191 -18.13 -9.99 -2.75
CA GLU A 191 -18.90 -9.03 -1.93
C GLU A 191 -18.59 -7.57 -2.27
N SER A 192 -17.68 -7.34 -3.23
CA SER A 192 -17.16 -6.01 -3.57
C SER A 192 -17.62 -5.57 -4.97
N PHE A 193 -17.81 -4.27 -5.13
CA PHE A 193 -18.04 -3.63 -6.43
C PHE A 193 -16.84 -2.74 -6.77
N ALA A 194 -16.59 -2.53 -8.06
CA ALA A 194 -15.53 -1.68 -8.58
C ALA A 194 -16.10 -0.65 -9.57
N TRP A 195 -15.51 0.55 -9.57
CA TRP A 195 -15.80 1.60 -10.54
C TRP A 195 -14.53 2.38 -10.88
N ARG A 196 -14.41 2.85 -12.11
CA ARG A 196 -13.37 3.78 -12.55
C ARG A 196 -13.95 4.84 -13.48
N GLN A 197 -13.25 5.96 -13.62
CA GLN A 197 -13.63 7.03 -14.54
C GLN A 197 -13.82 6.47 -15.97
N GLY A 198 -15.04 6.61 -16.51
CA GLY A 198 -15.43 6.08 -17.82
C GLY A 198 -16.38 4.88 -17.76
N MET A 199 -16.59 4.25 -16.60
CA MET A 199 -17.71 3.32 -16.39
C MET A 199 -19.01 4.08 -16.14
N THR A 200 -20.12 3.61 -16.73
CA THR A 200 -21.45 4.23 -16.59
C THR A 200 -22.09 4.01 -15.23
N ASP A 201 -21.79 2.89 -14.57
CA ASP A 201 -22.22 2.54 -13.22
C ASP A 201 -21.21 1.56 -12.59
N TRP A 202 -21.34 1.31 -11.29
CA TRP A 202 -20.57 0.31 -10.55
C TRP A 202 -20.74 -1.08 -11.15
N GLN A 203 -19.67 -1.85 -11.22
CA GLN A 203 -19.68 -3.24 -11.66
C GLN A 203 -19.27 -4.17 -10.51
N PRO A 204 -19.82 -5.39 -10.40
CA PRO A 204 -19.27 -6.39 -9.49
C PRO A 204 -17.77 -6.60 -9.76
N PHE A 205 -16.96 -6.78 -8.72
CA PHE A 205 -15.50 -6.93 -8.87
C PHE A 205 -15.15 -8.12 -9.80
N LEU A 206 -15.90 -9.22 -9.69
CA LEU A 206 -15.79 -10.40 -10.54
C LEU A 206 -16.31 -10.23 -11.98
N GLN A 207 -17.03 -9.15 -12.29
CA GLN A 207 -17.46 -8.83 -13.66
C GLN A 207 -16.52 -7.82 -14.34
N THR A 208 -15.39 -7.52 -13.70
CA THR A 208 -14.35 -6.62 -14.20
C THR A 208 -13.11 -7.44 -14.56
N PRO A 209 -12.86 -7.80 -15.83
CA PRO A 209 -11.79 -8.74 -16.21
C PRO A 209 -10.39 -8.30 -15.76
N GLU A 210 -10.16 -6.99 -15.72
CA GLU A 210 -8.89 -6.36 -15.28
C GLU A 210 -8.63 -6.50 -13.77
N LEU A 211 -9.67 -6.80 -12.98
CA LEU A 211 -9.60 -7.03 -11.54
C LEU A 211 -9.74 -8.52 -11.20
N GLU A 212 -10.54 -9.27 -11.96
CA GLU A 212 -10.61 -10.73 -11.90
C GLU A 212 -9.22 -11.36 -12.12
N ALA A 213 -8.47 -10.88 -13.12
CA ALA A 213 -7.10 -11.32 -13.41
C ALA A 213 -6.07 -11.03 -12.30
N LEU A 214 -6.43 -10.27 -11.26
CA LEU A 214 -5.58 -10.00 -10.08
C LEU A 214 -5.82 -11.00 -8.95
N ILE A 215 -6.92 -11.75 -8.99
CA ILE A 215 -7.27 -12.73 -7.97
C ILE A 215 -6.21 -13.83 -8.02
N PRO A 216 -5.50 -14.13 -6.91
CA PRO A 216 -4.49 -15.17 -6.89
C PRO A 216 -5.16 -16.53 -7.09
N THR A 217 -5.12 -17.06 -8.31
CA THR A 217 -5.63 -18.39 -8.64
C THR A 217 -4.83 -19.44 -7.89
N ALA A 218 -5.40 -19.96 -6.80
CA ALA A 218 -4.92 -21.18 -6.17
C ALA A 218 -4.90 -22.33 -7.20
N PRO A 219 -4.03 -23.34 -7.03
CA PRO A 219 -4.05 -24.54 -7.88
C PRO A 219 -5.47 -25.15 -7.94
N PRO A 220 -5.89 -25.70 -9.08
CA PRO A 220 -7.29 -26.02 -9.34
C PRO A 220 -7.82 -27.08 -8.37
N GLN A 221 -8.59 -26.66 -7.36
CA GLN A 221 -9.38 -27.58 -6.55
C GLN A 221 -10.53 -28.12 -7.41
N ILE A 222 -10.50 -29.43 -7.66
CA ILE A 222 -11.48 -30.13 -8.48
C ILE A 222 -12.85 -30.01 -7.81
N LYS A 223 -13.84 -29.52 -8.57
CA LYS A 223 -15.23 -29.39 -8.09
C LYS A 223 -15.90 -30.76 -8.03
N THR A 224 -16.21 -31.25 -6.83
CA THR A 224 -17.09 -32.41 -6.63
C THR A 224 -18.21 -32.11 -5.62
N SER A 225 -19.30 -31.57 -6.14
CA SER A 225 -20.66 -31.82 -5.62
C SER A 225 -21.63 -31.78 -6.81
N PRO A 226 -22.62 -32.67 -6.83
CA PRO A 226 -23.95 -32.23 -6.38
C PRO A 226 -24.70 -33.25 -5.50
N THR A 227 -25.35 -32.74 -4.45
CA THR A 227 -26.61 -33.30 -3.89
C THR A 227 -27.79 -32.75 -4.74
N PRO A 228 -29.03 -33.30 -4.75
CA PRO A 228 -29.92 -33.44 -3.57
C PRO A 228 -30.92 -34.65 -3.68
N PRO A 229 -32.16 -34.66 -3.13
CA PRO A 229 -32.53 -34.84 -1.72
C PRO A 229 -33.49 -36.08 -1.49
N PRO A 230 -34.54 -36.10 -0.61
CA PRO A 230 -34.50 -36.97 0.57
C PRO A 230 -35.67 -37.97 0.74
N LYS A 231 -35.53 -38.95 1.66
CA LYS A 231 -36.67 -39.56 2.38
C LYS A 231 -36.26 -40.17 3.72
N ALA A 232 -37.25 -40.56 4.53
CA ALA A 232 -37.13 -40.79 5.98
C ALA A 232 -37.38 -42.25 6.42
N THR A 233 -37.20 -42.48 7.73
CA THR A 233 -37.75 -43.59 8.55
C THR A 233 -37.02 -44.94 8.48
N ALA A 234 -36.18 -45.22 9.49
CA ALA A 234 -36.35 -46.35 10.43
C ALA A 234 -35.17 -46.48 11.44
N GLU A 235 -35.48 -46.34 12.73
CA GLU A 235 -34.76 -46.98 13.86
C GLU A 235 -35.38 -48.41 14.09
N PRO A 236 -34.94 -49.30 15.03
CA PRO A 236 -34.19 -49.01 16.26
C PRO A 236 -33.12 -50.06 16.71
N GLN A 237 -32.56 -49.84 17.92
CA GLN A 237 -31.89 -50.83 18.82
C GLN A 237 -30.53 -51.42 18.36
N SER A 238 -29.56 -51.75 19.23
CA SER A 238 -29.32 -51.52 20.69
C SER A 238 -27.83 -51.89 21.00
N PHE A 239 -27.24 -51.94 22.21
CA PHE A 239 -27.64 -51.80 23.63
C PHE A 239 -26.37 -51.53 24.49
N MET A 240 -26.50 -50.92 25.68
CA MET A 240 -25.56 -50.99 26.85
C MET A 240 -24.12 -50.43 26.68
N SER A 241 -23.52 -49.67 27.61
CA SER A 241 -23.89 -49.01 28.90
C SER A 241 -22.94 -47.79 29.09
N LEU A 242 -22.93 -46.90 30.09
CA LEU A 242 -23.32 -46.90 31.53
C LEU A 242 -22.42 -47.81 32.42
N ASP A 243 -22.14 -47.51 33.69
CA ASP A 243 -22.25 -46.29 34.53
C ASP A 243 -20.82 -45.68 34.70
N ASP A 244 -20.43 -44.70 35.52
CA ASP A 244 -20.95 -43.96 36.69
C ASP A 244 -21.28 -42.49 36.32
N ALA A 245 -22.33 -41.82 36.82
CA ALA A 245 -22.70 -41.53 38.21
C ALA A 245 -21.66 -40.64 38.94
N LEU A 246 -21.99 -39.54 39.64
CA LEU A 246 -23.21 -38.74 39.84
C LEU A 246 -22.77 -37.65 40.85
N ASP A 247 -22.86 -36.35 40.53
CA ASP A 247 -23.27 -35.35 41.53
C ASP A 247 -23.69 -34.02 40.85
N ALA A 248 -24.51 -33.22 41.53
CA ALA A 248 -25.03 -31.92 41.05
C ALA A 248 -25.31 -30.97 42.23
N PRO A 249 -25.17 -29.64 42.04
CA PRO A 249 -26.40 -28.89 41.78
C PRO A 249 -26.31 -27.66 40.85
N THR A 250 -27.50 -27.30 40.36
CA THR A 250 -27.96 -26.02 39.77
C THR A 250 -27.53 -24.75 40.58
N ILE A 251 -27.53 -23.50 40.10
CA ILE A 251 -28.21 -22.80 38.96
C ILE A 251 -27.25 -21.69 38.38
N PRO A 252 -27.73 -20.71 37.57
CA PRO A 252 -27.76 -20.69 36.10
C PRO A 252 -26.47 -20.15 35.43
N LYS A 253 -26.14 -20.64 34.22
CA LYS A 253 -25.22 -19.95 33.30
C LYS A 253 -25.98 -18.98 32.39
N THR A 254 -25.53 -17.72 32.34
CA THR A 254 -26.01 -16.72 31.38
C THR A 254 -25.52 -17.04 29.96
N LEU A 255 -26.40 -16.79 28.97
CA LEU A 255 -26.17 -17.08 27.56
C LEU A 255 -25.21 -16.07 26.91
N GLN A 256 -23.97 -16.47 26.59
CA GLN A 256 -23.15 -15.89 25.49
C GLN A 256 -22.31 -17.01 24.82
N ASN A 257 -21.96 -16.84 23.55
CA ASN A 257 -21.49 -17.92 22.66
C ASN A 257 -20.08 -18.46 22.98
N GLU A 258 -19.90 -19.78 22.84
CA GLU A 258 -18.57 -20.44 22.86
C GLU A 258 -17.81 -20.33 21.51
N LYS A 259 -18.00 -19.24 20.76
CA LYS A 259 -17.51 -19.12 19.37
C LYS A 259 -16.53 -17.97 19.11
N ASP A 260 -16.31 -17.12 20.10
CA ASP A 260 -15.48 -15.91 19.98
C ASP A 260 -14.06 -16.15 20.53
N ILE A 261 -13.05 -15.72 19.77
CA ILE A 261 -11.65 -16.10 19.99
C ILE A 261 -10.97 -15.10 20.94
N ASP A 262 -10.42 -15.59 22.05
CA ASP A 262 -9.78 -14.77 23.06
C ASP A 262 -8.35 -14.38 22.68
N LEU A 263 -8.12 -13.11 22.34
CA LEU A 263 -6.81 -12.63 21.86
C LEU A 263 -5.69 -12.82 22.89
N ASN A 264 -6.03 -12.89 24.18
CA ASN A 264 -5.08 -13.09 25.27
C ASN A 264 -4.65 -14.55 25.48
N SER A 265 -5.37 -15.54 24.93
CA SER A 265 -5.04 -16.97 25.11
C SER A 265 -4.95 -17.79 23.81
N ALA A 266 -5.62 -17.36 22.73
CA ALA A 266 -5.71 -18.09 21.45
C ALA A 266 -4.35 -18.47 20.84
N THR A 267 -4.31 -19.61 20.16
CA THR A 267 -3.16 -20.07 19.35
C THR A 267 -3.03 -19.28 18.04
N ILE A 268 -1.89 -19.41 17.35
CA ILE A 268 -1.67 -18.75 16.05
C ILE A 268 -2.75 -19.16 15.04
N ASP A 269 -3.11 -20.45 14.99
CA ASP A 269 -4.13 -20.97 14.06
C ASP A 269 -5.57 -20.57 14.41
N GLU A 270 -5.80 -20.04 15.61
CA GLU A 270 -7.06 -19.41 16.00
C GLU A 270 -7.04 -17.90 15.70
N LEU A 271 -5.93 -17.22 15.99
CA LEU A 271 -5.71 -15.83 15.62
C LEU A 271 -5.84 -15.61 14.10
N LEU A 272 -5.37 -16.57 13.28
CA LEU A 272 -5.53 -16.57 11.81
C LEU A 272 -6.99 -16.67 11.32
N LYS A 273 -7.95 -17.01 12.17
CA LYS A 273 -9.39 -17.08 11.81
C LYS A 273 -10.09 -15.71 11.97
N LEU A 274 -9.38 -14.69 12.47
CA LEU A 274 -9.92 -13.39 12.81
C LEU A 274 -9.69 -12.34 11.71
N PRO A 275 -10.66 -11.44 11.46
CA PRO A 275 -10.56 -10.46 10.38
C PRO A 275 -9.44 -9.46 10.65
N GLY A 276 -8.53 -9.30 9.69
CA GLY A 276 -7.38 -8.39 9.79
C GLY A 276 -6.13 -9.00 10.43
N ILE A 277 -6.19 -10.22 10.99
CA ILE A 277 -5.03 -10.89 11.58
C ILE A 277 -4.45 -11.91 10.60
N ASN A 278 -3.20 -11.67 10.19
CA ASN A 278 -2.40 -12.58 9.36
C ASN A 278 -1.28 -13.24 10.20
N LEU A 279 -0.45 -14.10 9.60
CA LEU A 279 0.58 -14.86 10.34
C LEU A 279 1.57 -13.96 11.10
N SER A 280 2.03 -12.86 10.49
CA SER A 280 2.92 -11.90 11.16
C SER A 280 2.19 -11.16 12.28
N GLY A 281 0.91 -10.83 12.10
CA GLY A 281 0.09 -10.21 13.14
C GLY A 281 -0.19 -11.16 14.31
N ALA A 282 -0.48 -12.43 14.05
CA ALA A 282 -0.68 -13.46 15.05
C ALA A 282 0.61 -13.71 15.85
N GLN A 283 1.77 -13.78 15.18
CA GLN A 283 3.08 -13.87 15.84
C GLN A 283 3.34 -12.67 16.77
N LYS A 284 3.11 -11.43 16.29
CA LYS A 284 3.23 -10.21 17.11
C LYS A 284 2.29 -10.19 18.31
N ILE A 285 1.03 -10.62 18.14
CA ILE A 285 0.05 -10.74 19.25
C ILE A 285 0.56 -11.70 20.32
N VAL A 286 1.09 -12.87 19.93
CA VAL A 286 1.64 -13.87 20.86
C VAL A 286 2.92 -13.36 21.54
N GLU A 287 3.79 -12.66 20.82
CA GLU A 287 5.02 -12.07 21.36
C GLU A 287 4.72 -10.96 22.38
N GLU A 288 3.93 -9.95 22.00
CA GLU A 288 3.65 -8.79 22.86
C GLU A 288 2.75 -9.13 24.05
N ARG A 289 1.73 -9.99 23.91
CA ARG A 289 0.93 -10.41 25.08
C ARG A 289 1.77 -11.12 26.13
N THR A 290 2.86 -11.78 25.73
CA THR A 290 3.81 -12.42 26.65
C THR A 290 4.66 -11.40 27.39
N LYS A 291 5.05 -10.29 26.73
CA LYS A 291 5.78 -9.17 27.35
C LYS A 291 4.88 -8.34 28.29
N LEU A 292 3.66 -8.03 27.84
CA LEU A 292 2.72 -7.11 28.51
C LEU A 292 1.82 -7.79 29.56
N ARG A 293 1.79 -9.14 29.60
CA ARG A 293 0.85 -9.96 30.39
C ARG A 293 -0.61 -9.77 29.93
N GLY A 294 -0.82 -9.86 28.62
CA GLY A 294 -2.11 -9.64 27.96
C GLY A 294 -2.32 -8.19 27.52
N PHE A 295 -3.30 -8.01 26.63
CA PHE A 295 -3.84 -6.71 26.23
C PHE A 295 -5.07 -6.36 27.09
N SER A 296 -5.27 -5.08 27.37
CA SER A 296 -6.42 -4.56 28.11
C SER A 296 -7.51 -3.99 27.18
N THR A 297 -7.14 -3.56 25.97
CA THR A 297 -8.03 -2.95 24.99
C THR A 297 -7.80 -3.52 23.58
N PHE A 298 -8.80 -3.39 22.69
CA PHE A 298 -8.62 -3.75 21.28
C PHE A 298 -7.79 -2.70 20.53
N GLU A 299 -7.76 -1.49 21.05
CA GLU A 299 -7.06 -0.31 20.57
C GLU A 299 -5.53 -0.51 20.67
N GLU A 300 -5.03 -1.14 21.74
CA GLU A 300 -3.64 -1.61 21.84
C GLU A 300 -3.25 -2.53 20.68
N ILE A 301 -4.10 -3.52 20.37
CA ILE A 301 -3.89 -4.49 19.29
C ILE A 301 -4.01 -3.81 17.92
N GLY A 302 -4.91 -2.83 17.80
CA GLY A 302 -5.03 -1.98 16.63
C GLY A 302 -3.74 -1.20 16.35
N HIS A 303 -3.16 -0.56 17.37
CA HIS A 303 -1.90 0.16 17.26
C HIS A 303 -0.72 -0.79 16.95
N LEU A 304 -0.64 -1.94 17.62
CA LEU A 304 0.42 -2.96 17.40
C LEU A 304 0.44 -3.49 15.95
N LEU A 305 -0.73 -3.68 15.36
CA LEU A 305 -0.89 -4.21 14.01
C LEU A 305 -1.11 -3.13 12.93
N ASN A 306 -1.06 -1.84 13.31
CA ASN A 306 -1.37 -0.69 12.44
C ASN A 306 -2.76 -0.78 11.76
N LEU A 307 -3.71 -1.42 12.45
CA LEU A 307 -5.09 -1.57 11.99
C LEU A 307 -5.82 -0.24 12.07
N GLN A 308 -6.52 0.11 11.00
CA GLN A 308 -7.39 1.28 10.96
C GLN A 308 -8.64 1.04 11.83
N PRO A 309 -9.30 2.09 12.36
CA PRO A 309 -10.39 1.92 13.34
C PRO A 309 -11.50 0.95 12.91
N HIS A 310 -11.90 0.98 11.63
CA HIS A 310 -12.91 0.06 11.08
C HIS A 310 -12.48 -1.42 11.08
N GLN A 311 -11.17 -1.70 11.06
CA GLN A 311 -10.63 -3.07 11.17
C GLN A 311 -10.65 -3.55 12.63
N VAL A 312 -10.40 -2.64 13.58
CA VAL A 312 -10.54 -2.90 15.02
C VAL A 312 -12.01 -3.21 15.38
N GLU A 313 -12.96 -2.47 14.82
CA GLU A 313 -14.40 -2.79 14.96
C GLU A 313 -14.78 -4.13 14.32
N ARG A 314 -14.23 -4.47 13.13
CA ARG A 314 -14.45 -5.81 12.55
C ARG A 314 -13.85 -6.93 13.40
N LEU A 315 -12.74 -6.68 14.11
CA LEU A 315 -12.12 -7.64 15.02
C LEU A 315 -13.02 -7.93 16.24
N LYS A 316 -13.61 -6.88 16.85
CA LYS A 316 -14.56 -6.97 17.98
C LYS A 316 -15.80 -7.83 17.70
N ILE A 317 -16.13 -8.12 16.44
CA ILE A 317 -17.29 -8.96 16.05
C ILE A 317 -17.02 -10.47 16.20
N LYS A 318 -15.75 -10.91 16.25
CA LYS A 318 -15.37 -12.34 16.33
C LYS A 318 -14.32 -12.67 17.39
N ALA A 319 -13.76 -11.64 18.01
CA ALA A 319 -12.70 -11.76 19.00
C ALA A 319 -13.14 -11.11 20.31
N LEU A 320 -12.64 -11.64 21.42
CA LEU A 320 -12.85 -11.09 22.76
C LEU A 320 -11.51 -10.90 23.47
N LEU A 321 -11.54 -10.16 24.57
CA LEU A 321 -10.42 -10.00 25.50
C LEU A 321 -10.87 -10.43 26.89
N LYS A 322 -10.42 -11.60 27.35
CA LYS A 322 -10.52 -11.97 28.78
C LYS A 322 -9.36 -11.34 29.55
N THR A 323 -9.65 -10.90 30.78
CA THR A 323 -8.63 -10.40 31.72
C THR A 323 -7.58 -11.48 31.96
N TYR A 324 -6.30 -11.16 31.76
CA TYR A 324 -5.20 -12.08 32.01
C TYR A 324 -5.16 -12.48 33.50
N LYS A 325 -4.84 -13.74 33.80
CA LYS A 325 -4.73 -14.26 35.18
C LYS A 325 -3.50 -13.66 35.89
N GLY A 326 -3.63 -12.41 36.32
CA GLY A 326 -2.59 -11.64 37.01
C GLY A 326 -2.93 -10.18 37.32
N SER A 327 -3.91 -9.58 36.64
CA SER A 327 -4.29 -8.16 36.84
C SER A 327 -5.39 -7.97 37.90
N SER A 328 -5.05 -8.20 39.17
CA SER A 328 -5.92 -7.85 40.31
C SER A 328 -5.72 -6.38 40.72
N THR A 329 -6.28 -5.44 39.98
CA THR A 329 -6.34 -4.02 40.36
C THR A 329 -7.60 -3.72 41.18
N SER A 330 -7.45 -3.69 42.50
CA SER A 330 -8.53 -3.35 43.44
C SER A 330 -8.89 -1.87 43.38
N ALA A 331 -9.93 -1.51 42.62
CA ALA A 331 -10.52 -0.18 42.58
C ALA A 331 -11.78 -0.13 43.46
N GLY A 332 -11.62 0.07 44.77
CA GLY A 332 -12.75 0.11 45.71
C GLY A 332 -12.49 0.98 46.93
N LYS A 333 -13.36 1.98 47.15
CA LYS A 333 -13.39 2.95 48.27
C LYS A 333 -12.08 3.72 48.56
N ARG A 334 -12.05 4.96 48.07
CA ARG A 334 -11.60 6.06 48.95
C ARG A 334 -12.68 6.24 50.02
N VAL A 335 -12.33 6.10 51.29
CA VAL A 335 -13.06 6.74 52.39
C VAL A 335 -12.42 8.10 52.60
N ILE A 336 -13.24 9.13 52.79
CA ILE A 336 -12.79 10.45 53.22
C ILE A 336 -13.18 10.54 54.69
N ASP A 337 -12.20 10.42 55.58
CA ASP A 337 -12.35 10.87 56.96
C ASP A 337 -11.95 12.36 57.03
N PHE A 338 -12.63 13.09 57.93
CA PHE A 338 -12.59 14.55 58.05
C PHE A 338 -11.62 15.03 59.13
#